data_AF-A0AAW5C3Y5-F1
#
_entry.id   AF-A0AAW5C3Y5-F1
#
_cell.length_a   1.000
_cell.length_b   1.000
_cell.length_c   1.000
_cell.angle_alpha   90.00
_cell.angle_beta   90.00
_cell.angle_gamma   90.00
#
_symmetry.space_group_name_H-M   'P 1'
#
loop_
_entity.id
_entity.type
_entity.pdbx_description
1 polymer ?
#
loop_
_entity_poly.entity_id
_entity_poly.type
_entity_poly.pdbx_seq_one_letter_code
_entity_poly.pdbx_strand_id
1 'polypeptide(L)'
;MDHERKELLAQKKAQLKAKQQREEIQQYKDRLTKSIEDFSQKYRYADEAEEIKLGKFISKLDFAQPGQLSIQEACPYPHENVHLCFLMGTEALFQIFIFGKYDDILHDYDEWEVFSPCLLLVDEDFIHYTYINDDGEVMESQVS
;
A
#
# COMPACT_ATOMS: atom_id res chain seq x y z
N MET A 1 -33.62 27.02 -1.58
CA MET A 1 -34.42 25.83 -1.92
C MET A 1 -33.77 24.90 -2.94
N ASP A 2 -33.60 25.24 -4.23
CA ASP A 2 -33.00 24.29 -5.21
C ASP A 2 -31.49 24.05 -4.99
N HIS A 3 -30.76 25.11 -4.60
CA HIS A 3 -29.33 25.04 -4.30
C HIS A 3 -29.03 24.16 -3.06
N GLU A 4 -29.73 24.40 -1.94
CA GLU A 4 -29.58 23.63 -0.70
C GLU A 4 -29.91 22.14 -0.89
N ARG A 5 -30.91 21.81 -1.73
CA ARG A 5 -31.25 20.42 -2.05
C ARG A 5 -30.16 19.72 -2.86
N LYS A 6 -29.50 20.45 -3.78
CA LYS A 6 -28.37 19.95 -4.57
C LYS A 6 -27.14 19.70 -3.70
N GLU A 7 -26.83 20.63 -2.79
CA GLU A 7 -25.72 20.48 -1.83
C GLU A 7 -25.95 19.29 -0.89
N LEU A 8 -27.16 19.15 -0.34
CA LEU A 8 -27.51 18.02 0.53
C LEU A 8 -27.40 16.68 -0.22
N LEU A 9 -27.80 16.63 -1.50
CA LEU A 9 -27.66 15.43 -2.32
C LEU A 9 -26.18 15.09 -2.57
N ALA A 10 -25.34 16.10 -2.86
CA ALA A 10 -23.90 15.91 -3.04
C ALA A 10 -23.23 15.38 -1.76
N GLN A 11 -23.57 15.95 -0.60
CA GLN A 11 -23.07 15.51 0.69
C GLN A 11 -23.44 14.04 0.98
N LYS A 12 -24.71 13.65 0.76
CA LYS A 12 -25.16 12.26 0.96
C LYS A 12 -24.47 11.29 0.01
N LYS A 13 -24.24 11.67 -1.25
CA LYS A 13 -23.48 10.86 -2.21
C LYS A 13 -22.03 10.66 -1.77
N ALA A 14 -21.37 11.73 -1.31
CA ALA A 14 -20.00 11.63 -0.78
C ALA A 14 -19.92 10.73 0.45
N GLN A 15 -20.88 10.85 1.38
CA GLN A 15 -20.95 9.99 2.56
C GLN A 15 -21.18 8.52 2.19
N LEU A 16 -22.04 8.24 1.21
CA LEU A 16 -22.28 6.88 0.73
C LEU A 16 -21.02 6.29 0.09
N LYS A 17 -20.32 7.07 -0.77
CA LYS A 17 -19.07 6.63 -1.39
C LYS A 17 -17.99 6.33 -0.34
N ALA A 18 -17.83 7.21 0.65
CA ALA A 18 -16.89 6.99 1.75
C ALA A 18 -17.22 5.73 2.57
N LYS A 19 -18.51 5.45 2.80
CA LYS A 19 -18.95 4.22 3.47
C LYS A 19 -18.63 2.97 2.65
N GLN A 20 -18.94 2.99 1.35
CA GLN A 20 -18.63 1.87 0.45
C GLN A 20 -17.12 1.59 0.40
N GLN A 21 -16.31 2.64 0.28
CA GLN A 21 -14.85 2.51 0.26
C GLN A 21 -14.30 1.90 1.55
N ARG A 22 -14.83 2.30 2.73
CA ARG A 22 -14.44 1.70 4.01
C ARG A 22 -14.82 0.23 4.11
N GLU A 23 -15.99 -0.15 3.60
CA GLU A 23 -16.42 -1.55 3.56
C GLU A 23 -15.53 -2.39 2.63
N GLU A 24 -15.15 -1.86 1.47
CA GLU A 24 -14.22 -2.52 0.54
C GLU A 24 -12.82 -2.69 1.16
N ILE A 25 -12.28 -1.64 1.80
CA ILE A 25 -11.01 -1.72 2.53
C ILE A 25 -11.07 -2.81 3.59
N GLN A 26 -12.15 -2.86 4.39
CA GLN A 26 -12.29 -3.88 5.43
C GLN A 26 -12.38 -5.30 4.83
N GLN A 27 -13.08 -5.48 3.71
CA GLN A 27 -13.15 -6.77 3.02
C GLN A 27 -11.78 -7.24 2.53
N TYR A 28 -10.95 -6.33 2.00
CA TYR A 28 -9.58 -6.66 1.63
C TYR A 28 -8.74 -7.03 2.86
N LYS A 29 -8.81 -6.26 3.95
CA LYS A 29 -8.11 -6.59 5.21
C LYS A 29 -8.53 -7.96 5.75
N ASP A 30 -9.81 -8.29 5.69
CA ASP A 30 -10.30 -9.60 6.12
C ASP A 30 -9.79 -10.74 5.23
N ARG A 31 -9.63 -10.50 3.93
CA ARG A 31 -9.08 -11.48 2.97
C ARG A 31 -7.59 -11.68 3.19
N LEU A 32 -6.82 -10.60 3.30
CA LEU A 32 -5.38 -10.62 3.54
C LEU A 32 -5.04 -11.37 4.84
N THR A 33 -5.73 -11.01 5.93
CA THR A 33 -5.54 -11.67 7.23
C THR A 33 -5.82 -13.17 7.19
N LYS A 34 -6.68 -13.63 6.28
CA LYS A 34 -7.05 -15.05 6.14
C LYS A 34 -6.15 -15.82 5.17
N SER A 35 -5.55 -15.15 4.18
CA SER A 35 -4.72 -15.80 3.18
C SER A 35 -3.33 -16.13 3.68
N ILE A 36 -2.86 -15.41 4.71
CA ILE A 36 -1.48 -15.51 5.20
C ILE A 36 -1.47 -16.22 6.55
N GLU A 37 -0.62 -17.25 6.63
CA GLU A 37 -0.43 -18.01 7.86
C GLU A 37 0.20 -17.15 8.95
N ASP A 38 -0.35 -17.24 10.17
CA ASP A 38 0.10 -16.50 11.35
C ASP A 38 0.21 -14.98 11.14
N PHE A 39 -0.67 -14.39 10.31
CA PHE A 39 -0.65 -12.97 9.98
C PHE A 39 -0.50 -12.06 11.22
N SER A 40 -1.26 -12.31 12.29
CA SER A 40 -1.23 -11.47 13.49
C SER A 40 0.04 -11.59 14.33
N GLN A 41 0.88 -12.60 14.07
CA GLN A 41 2.18 -12.76 14.73
C GLN A 41 3.29 -12.05 13.94
N LYS A 42 3.20 -12.08 12.60
CA LYS A 42 4.19 -11.51 11.69
C LYS A 42 3.92 -10.05 11.34
N TYR A 43 2.64 -9.68 11.24
CA TYR A 43 2.18 -8.46 10.60
C TYR A 43 1.16 -7.69 11.41
N ARG A 44 1.09 -6.39 11.14
CA ARG A 44 -0.01 -5.53 11.56
C ARG A 44 -0.36 -4.56 10.45
N TYR A 45 -1.59 -4.06 10.46
CA TYR A 45 -1.93 -2.91 9.61
C TYR A 45 -1.25 -1.65 10.14
N ALA A 46 -0.85 -0.77 9.23
CA ALA A 46 -0.35 0.55 9.58
C ALA A 46 -1.42 1.36 10.33
N ASP A 47 -0.98 2.22 11.25
CA ASP A 47 -1.84 3.20 11.90
C ASP A 47 -2.01 4.47 11.05
N GLU A 48 -2.95 5.33 11.45
CA GLU A 48 -3.28 6.56 10.70
C GLU A 48 -2.06 7.50 10.52
N ALA A 49 -1.13 7.54 11.47
CA ALA A 49 0.06 8.39 11.36
C ALA A 49 1.06 7.82 10.36
N GLU A 50 1.22 6.49 10.33
CA GLU A 50 2.01 5.77 9.33
C GLU A 50 1.38 5.91 7.94
N GLU A 51 0.07 5.74 7.80
CA GLU A 51 -0.68 5.91 6.54
C GLU A 51 -0.41 7.30 5.93
N ILE A 52 -0.42 8.37 6.74
CA ILE A 52 -0.12 9.73 6.29
C ILE A 52 1.33 9.87 5.80
N LYS A 53 2.30 9.24 6.49
CA LYS A 53 3.71 9.27 6.08
C LYS A 53 3.93 8.49 4.79
N LEU A 54 3.32 7.32 4.65
CA LEU A 54 3.38 6.48 3.45
C LEU A 54 2.75 7.18 2.25
N GLY A 55 1.59 7.81 2.43
CA GLY A 55 0.97 8.61 1.37
C GLY A 55 1.89 9.75 0.88
N LYS A 56 2.58 10.43 1.79
CA LYS A 56 3.57 11.45 1.43
C LYS A 56 4.80 10.84 0.75
N PHE A 57 5.28 9.70 1.24
CA PHE A 57 6.42 8.99 0.66
C PHE A 57 6.13 8.60 -0.79
N ILE A 58 5.03 7.89 -1.03
CA ILE A 58 4.62 7.43 -2.36
C ILE A 58 4.42 8.61 -3.32
N SER A 59 3.93 9.75 -2.85
CA SER A 59 3.77 10.95 -3.68
C SER A 59 5.07 11.56 -4.20
N LYS A 60 6.23 11.18 -3.62
CA LYS A 60 7.56 11.61 -4.09
C LYS A 60 8.15 10.66 -5.13
N LEU A 61 7.56 9.48 -5.32
CA LEU A 61 8.07 8.48 -6.24
C LEU A 61 7.67 8.82 -7.67
N ASP A 62 8.59 8.58 -8.59
CA ASP A 62 8.35 8.73 -10.02
C ASP A 62 7.85 7.42 -10.62
N PHE A 63 6.66 7.47 -11.23
CA PHE A 63 6.05 6.33 -11.91
C PHE A 63 6.17 6.50 -13.42
N ALA A 64 6.81 5.55 -14.10
CA ALA A 64 6.88 5.53 -15.56
C ALA A 64 5.51 5.21 -16.19
N GLN A 65 4.75 4.33 -15.53
CA GLN A 65 3.37 3.97 -15.84
C GLN A 65 2.68 3.47 -14.55
N PRO A 66 1.35 3.27 -14.52
CA PRO A 66 0.66 2.82 -13.30
C PRO A 66 1.30 1.56 -12.72
N GLY A 67 1.68 1.61 -11.44
CA GLY A 67 2.33 0.50 -10.73
C GLY A 67 3.85 0.38 -10.91
N GLN A 68 4.42 1.03 -11.92
CA GLN A 68 5.80 0.80 -12.36
C GLN A 68 6.67 2.01 -12.04
N LEU A 69 7.62 1.80 -11.13
CA LEU A 69 8.52 2.85 -10.68
C LEU A 69 9.66 3.10 -11.67
N SER A 70 9.99 4.37 -11.87
CA SER A 70 11.17 4.78 -12.62
C SER A 70 12.36 4.87 -11.66
N ILE A 71 13.03 3.74 -11.43
CA ILE A 71 14.20 3.68 -10.55
C ILE A 71 15.43 4.13 -11.32
N GLN A 72 16.10 5.17 -10.80
CA GLN A 72 17.26 5.78 -11.46
C GLN A 72 18.60 5.31 -10.89
N GLU A 73 18.65 4.97 -9.59
CA GLU A 73 19.86 4.56 -8.89
C GLU A 73 19.56 3.40 -7.95
N ALA A 74 20.39 2.36 -7.99
CA ALA A 74 20.31 1.26 -7.04
C ALA A 74 21.00 1.67 -5.73
N CYS A 75 20.29 1.56 -4.60
CA CYS A 75 20.82 1.89 -3.28
C CYS A 75 20.63 0.69 -2.33
N PRO A 76 21.65 -0.19 -2.21
CA PRO A 76 21.56 -1.33 -1.31
C PRO A 76 21.41 -0.88 0.14
N TYR A 77 20.45 -1.45 0.86
CA TYR A 77 20.18 -1.06 2.25
C TYR A 77 19.81 -2.28 3.11
N PRO A 78 20.31 -2.38 4.36
CA PRO A 78 19.90 -3.46 5.25
C PRO A 78 18.46 -3.23 5.73
N HIS A 79 17.52 -3.92 5.10
CA HIS A 79 16.10 -3.85 5.43
C HIS A 79 15.78 -4.66 6.70
N GLU A 80 15.12 -4.03 7.68
CA GLU A 80 14.68 -4.69 8.91
C GLU A 80 13.16 -4.84 8.94
N ASN A 81 12.45 -3.78 9.36
CA ASN A 81 11.00 -3.70 9.26
C ASN A 81 10.62 -2.74 8.15
N VAL A 82 9.57 -3.10 7.44
CA VAL A 82 9.09 -2.35 6.29
C VAL A 82 7.57 -2.27 6.29
N HIS A 83 7.06 -1.27 5.57
CA HIS A 83 5.66 -1.15 5.20
C HIS A 83 5.47 -1.64 3.77
N LEU A 84 4.76 -2.75 3.61
CA LEU A 84 4.27 -3.23 2.32
C LEU A 84 3.12 -2.34 1.83
N CYS A 85 3.26 -1.85 0.61
CA CYS A 85 2.32 -1.03 -0.12
C CYS A 85 2.00 -1.70 -1.47
N PHE A 86 0.74 -1.74 -1.84
CA PHE A 86 0.31 -2.27 -3.14
C PHE A 86 0.29 -1.15 -4.18
N LEU A 87 1.01 -1.32 -5.30
CA LEU A 87 1.11 -0.31 -6.35
C LEU A 87 0.15 -0.54 -7.52
N MET A 88 -0.46 -1.73 -7.60
CA MET A 88 -1.49 -2.07 -8.58
C MET A 88 -2.74 -2.70 -7.95
N GLY A 89 -3.91 -2.47 -8.56
CA GLY A 89 -5.18 -2.98 -8.05
C GLY A 89 -6.25 -1.89 -7.89
N THR A 90 -7.08 -2.04 -6.87
CA THR A 90 -8.22 -1.14 -6.60
C THR A 90 -7.84 0.03 -5.68
N GLU A 91 -8.63 1.11 -5.72
CA GLU A 91 -8.46 2.28 -4.84
C GLU A 91 -8.47 1.89 -3.34
N ALA A 92 -9.23 0.86 -2.96
CA ALA A 92 -9.25 0.34 -1.60
C ALA A 92 -7.92 -0.34 -1.22
N LEU A 93 -7.33 -1.10 -2.14
CA LEU A 93 -6.07 -1.81 -1.89
C LEU A 93 -4.90 -0.84 -1.69
N PHE A 94 -4.87 0.27 -2.43
CA PHE A 94 -3.85 1.33 -2.30
C PHE A 94 -3.87 2.04 -0.93
N GLN A 95 -4.94 1.86 -0.16
CA GLN A 95 -5.10 2.42 1.19
C GLN A 95 -4.82 1.40 2.29
N ILE A 96 -4.31 0.23 1.92
CA ILE A 96 -3.93 -0.81 2.87
C ILE A 96 -2.42 -0.90 2.89
N PHE A 97 -1.86 -0.69 4.08
CA PHE A 97 -0.44 -0.79 4.34
C PHE A 97 -0.22 -1.80 5.46
N ILE A 98 0.81 -2.62 5.29
CA ILE A 98 1.10 -3.74 6.20
C ILE A 98 2.51 -3.56 6.71
N PHE A 99 2.66 -3.51 8.02
CA PHE A 99 3.95 -3.44 8.69
C PHE A 99 4.40 -4.85 9.11
N GLY A 100 5.64 -5.17 8.83
CA GLY A 100 6.26 -6.45 9.18
C GLY A 100 7.76 -6.45 8.96
N LYS A 101 8.39 -7.60 9.22
CA LYS A 101 9.80 -7.79 8.88
C LYS A 101 9.95 -8.01 7.39
N TYR A 102 11.01 -7.45 6.81
CA TYR A 102 11.35 -7.60 5.41
C TYR A 102 11.42 -9.08 4.98
N ASP A 103 12.17 -9.89 5.73
CA ASP A 103 12.35 -11.31 5.44
C ASP A 103 11.04 -12.10 5.47
N ASP A 104 10.14 -11.79 6.41
CA ASP A 104 8.84 -12.44 6.49
C ASP A 104 7.99 -12.09 5.26
N ILE A 105 7.99 -10.82 4.83
CA ILE A 105 7.22 -10.37 3.67
C ILE A 105 7.72 -11.01 2.38
N LEU A 106 9.05 -11.11 2.20
CA LEU A 106 9.62 -11.81 1.05
C LEU A 106 9.34 -13.31 1.09
N HIS A 107 9.33 -13.92 2.27
CA HIS A 107 9.00 -15.33 2.41
C HIS A 107 7.56 -15.62 1.99
N ASP A 108 6.63 -14.73 2.37
CA ASP A 108 5.21 -14.82 2.04
C ASP A 108 4.87 -14.11 0.70
N TYR A 109 5.85 -13.92 -0.21
CA TYR A 109 5.68 -13.17 -1.47
C TYR A 109 4.57 -13.73 -2.37
N ASP A 110 4.52 -15.06 -2.52
CA ASP A 110 3.54 -15.75 -3.34
C ASP A 110 2.10 -15.45 -2.89
N GLU A 111 1.88 -15.21 -1.59
CA GLU A 111 0.60 -14.82 -1.03
C GLU A 111 0.24 -13.36 -1.33
N TRP A 112 1.23 -12.47 -1.40
CA TRP A 112 1.04 -11.05 -1.68
C TRP A 112 0.78 -10.77 -3.17
N GLU A 113 1.49 -11.45 -4.08
CA GLU A 113 1.39 -11.21 -5.53
C GLU A 113 -0.02 -11.48 -6.08
N VAL A 114 -0.79 -12.36 -5.42
CA VAL A 114 -2.20 -12.63 -5.75
C VAL A 114 -3.08 -11.38 -5.65
N PHE A 115 -2.71 -10.42 -4.79
CA PHE A 115 -3.45 -9.18 -4.60
C PHE A 115 -2.94 -8.06 -5.49
N SER A 116 -1.63 -7.97 -5.69
CA SER A 116 -1.01 -6.94 -6.52
C SER A 116 0.27 -7.46 -7.16
N PRO A 117 0.43 -7.33 -8.48
CA PRO A 117 1.66 -7.73 -9.16
C PRO A 117 2.83 -6.76 -8.91
N CYS A 118 2.58 -5.59 -8.34
CA CYS A 118 3.64 -4.61 -8.06
C CYS A 118 3.59 -4.21 -6.60
N LEU A 119 4.67 -4.51 -5.87
CA LEU A 119 4.79 -4.29 -4.44
C LEU A 119 5.88 -3.28 -4.13
N LEU A 120 5.65 -2.45 -3.13
CA LEU A 120 6.62 -1.50 -2.60
C LEU A 120 6.80 -1.76 -1.11
N LEU A 121 8.04 -2.00 -0.68
CA LEU A 121 8.44 -2.17 0.71
C LEU A 121 9.18 -0.92 1.13
N VAL A 122 8.59 -0.13 2.02
CA VAL A 122 9.20 1.13 2.51
C VAL A 122 9.80 0.89 3.88
N ASP A 123 11.07 1.23 4.09
CA ASP A 123 11.70 1.11 5.40
C ASP A 123 11.13 2.09 6.42
N GLU A 124 11.30 1.77 7.71
CA GLU A 124 10.86 2.62 8.83
C GLU A 124 11.46 4.03 8.83
N ASP A 125 12.57 4.26 8.13
CA ASP A 125 13.17 5.58 7.97
C ASP A 125 12.45 6.47 6.96
N PHE A 126 11.52 5.91 6.17
CA PHE A 126 10.81 6.59 5.08
C PHE A 126 11.77 7.27 4.09
N ILE A 127 12.93 6.65 3.88
CA ILE A 127 13.96 7.04 2.91
C ILE A 127 14.20 5.90 1.94
N HIS A 128 14.50 4.72 2.47
CA HIS A 128 14.85 3.54 1.67
C HIS A 128 13.61 2.73 1.33
N TYR A 129 13.68 2.02 0.21
CA TYR A 129 12.62 1.13 -0.21
C TYR A 129 13.13 0.03 -1.15
N THR A 130 12.41 -1.08 -1.15
CA THR A 130 12.48 -2.11 -2.17
C THR A 130 11.23 -2.08 -3.04
N TYR A 131 11.40 -2.14 -4.35
CA TYR A 131 10.33 -2.29 -5.32
C TYR A 131 10.41 -3.68 -5.95
N ILE A 132 9.27 -4.37 -6.02
CA ILE A 132 9.11 -5.64 -6.73
C ILE A 132 8.15 -5.40 -7.89
N ASN A 133 8.65 -5.57 -9.12
CA ASN A 133 7.83 -5.38 -10.32
C ASN A 133 6.98 -6.62 -10.64
N ASP A 134 6.19 -6.53 -11.71
CA ASP A 134 5.29 -7.59 -12.19
C ASP A 134 5.99 -8.83 -12.75
N ASP A 135 7.30 -8.73 -13.03
CA ASP A 135 8.15 -9.86 -13.37
C ASP A 135 8.81 -10.51 -12.12
N GLY A 136 8.54 -9.98 -10.93
CA GLY A 136 9.15 -10.43 -9.66
C GLY A 136 10.59 -9.93 -9.47
N GLU A 137 11.06 -8.99 -10.31
CA GLU A 137 12.39 -8.41 -10.16
C GLU A 137 12.40 -7.44 -8.98
N VAL A 138 13.41 -7.61 -8.13
CA VAL A 138 13.61 -6.83 -6.91
C VAL A 138 14.62 -5.72 -7.16
N MET A 139 14.24 -4.49 -6.84
CA MET A 139 15.08 -3.30 -6.99
C MET A 139 15.09 -2.48 -5.70
N GLU A 140 16.27 -2.16 -5.19
CA GLU A 140 16.46 -1.34 -3.98
C GLU A 140 16.85 0.08 -4.35
N SER A 141 16.25 1.07 -3.70
CA SER A 141 16.48 2.48 -3.97
C SER A 141 16.11 3.34 -2.75
N GLN A 142 16.29 4.66 -2.88
CA GLN A 142 15.91 5.65 -1.87
C GLN A 142 15.21 6.85 -2.51
N VAL A 143 14.41 7.57 -1.73
CA VAL A 143 13.90 8.88 -2.16
C VAL A 143 15.02 9.92 -2.09
N SER A 144 15.10 10.78 -3.11
CA SER A 144 16.07 11.89 -3.18
C SER A 144 15.66 13.12 -2.35
#